data_AF-A0A3N5MN01-F1
#
_entry.id   AF-A0A3N5MN01-F1
#
_cell.length_a   1.000
_cell.length_b   1.000
_cell.length_c   1.000
_cell.angle_alpha   90.00
_cell.angle_beta   90.00
_cell.angle_gamma   90.00
#
_symmetry.space_group_name_H-M   'P 1'
#
loop_
_entity.id
_entity.type
_entity.pdbx_description
1 polymer ?
#
loop_
_entity_poly.entity_id
_entity_poly.type
_entity_poly.pdbx_seq_one_letter_code
_entity_poly.pdbx_strand_id
1 'polypeptide(L)'
;MKRSWIAFLAGSLLGLGGGFAIGIFVYPFIFLADIVASETLDEQAAQALVAEGRFIHANPADPIHYGKGKASVYATLVRLEPDFEVGPGPKYHVYLVPDANVTPSTRVAETMFVDLGRLRAF
;
A
#
# COMPACT_ATOMS: atom_id res chain seq x y z
N MET A 1 47.35 2.14 -25.72
CA MET A 1 46.83 2.18 -24.32
C MET A 1 45.72 3.21 -24.12
N LYS A 2 45.94 4.52 -24.30
CA LYS A 2 44.92 5.57 -24.03
C LYS A 2 43.59 5.39 -24.80
N ARG A 3 43.66 5.03 -26.09
CA ARG A 3 42.47 4.78 -26.94
C ARG A 3 41.64 3.58 -26.48
N SER A 4 42.30 2.51 -26.03
CA SER A 4 41.65 1.31 -25.51
C SER A 4 40.89 1.60 -24.21
N TRP A 5 41.45 2.44 -23.34
CA TRP A 5 40.76 2.90 -22.12
C TRP A 5 39.54 3.77 -22.43
N ILE A 6 39.63 4.67 -23.41
CA ILE A 6 38.48 5.49 -23.83
C ILE A 6 37.35 4.60 -24.38
N ALA A 7 37.68 3.64 -25.26
CA ALA A 7 36.71 2.71 -25.81
C ALA A 7 36.07 1.83 -24.71
N PHE A 8 36.87 1.37 -23.74
CA PHE A 8 36.39 0.60 -22.61
C PHE A 8 35.42 1.40 -21.72
N LEU A 9 35.77 2.65 -21.38
CA LEU A 9 34.92 3.51 -20.57
C LEU A 9 33.62 3.88 -21.29
N ALA A 10 33.69 4.24 -22.57
CA ALA A 10 32.51 4.55 -23.37
C ALA A 10 31.59 3.33 -23.51
N GLY A 11 32.16 2.15 -23.83
CA GLY A 11 31.41 0.90 -23.90
C GLY A 11 30.78 0.51 -22.57
N SER A 12 31.49 0.70 -21.46
CA SER A 12 30.96 0.42 -20.11
C SER A 12 29.81 1.35 -19.75
N LEU A 13 29.93 2.65 -20.05
CA LEU A 13 28.88 3.62 -19.77
C LEU A 13 27.62 3.34 -20.60
N LEU A 14 27.79 3.02 -21.89
CA LEU A 14 26.70 2.67 -22.79
C LEU A 14 26.06 1.34 -22.39
N GLY A 15 26.87 0.35 -22.01
CA GLY A 15 26.39 -0.96 -21.55
C GLY A 15 25.61 -0.85 -20.25
N LEU A 16 26.10 -0.09 -19.27
CA LEU A 16 25.39 0.15 -18.01
C LEU A 16 24.11 0.95 -18.24
N GLY A 17 24.18 2.07 -18.96
CA GLY A 17 23.01 2.91 -19.22
C GLY A 17 21.95 2.20 -20.04
N GLY A 18 22.34 1.58 -21.15
CA GLY A 18 21.45 0.83 -22.02
C GLY A 18 20.88 -0.41 -21.34
N GLY A 19 21.72 -1.18 -20.64
CA GLY A 19 21.29 -2.36 -19.89
C GLY A 19 20.33 -2.01 -18.76
N PHE A 20 20.59 -0.93 -18.01
CA PHE A 20 19.69 -0.44 -16.97
C PHE A 20 18.33 0.01 -17.54
N ALA A 21 18.34 0.78 -18.64
CA ALA A 21 17.11 1.21 -19.29
C ALA A 21 16.26 0.04 -19.81
N ILE A 22 16.89 -0.96 -20.44
CA ILE A 22 16.22 -2.19 -20.87
C ILE A 22 15.69 -2.97 -19.66
N GLY A 23 16.48 -3.08 -18.60
CA GLY A 23 16.08 -3.74 -17.35
C GLY A 23 14.84 -3.12 -16.74
N ILE A 24 14.78 -1.79 -16.66
CA ILE A 24 13.57 -1.05 -16.22
C ILE A 24 12.39 -1.32 -17.15
N PHE A 25 12.59 -1.27 -18.46
CA PHE A 25 11.52 -1.46 -19.43
C PHE A 25 10.90 -2.87 -19.34
N VAL A 26 11.74 -3.91 -19.15
CA VAL A 26 11.29 -5.30 -19.03
C VAL A 26 10.75 -5.62 -17.63
N TYR A 27 11.32 -4.99 -16.59
CA TYR A 27 10.94 -5.19 -15.19
C TYR A 27 10.68 -3.85 -14.49
N PRO A 28 9.53 -3.19 -14.78
CA PRO A 28 9.25 -1.84 -14.30
C PRO A 28 8.83 -1.77 -12.83
N PHE A 29 9.08 -2.80 -12.03
CA PHE A 29 8.64 -2.89 -10.63
C PHE A 29 9.48 -2.06 -9.66
N ILE A 30 10.56 -1.40 -10.12
CA ILE A 30 11.25 -0.37 -9.32
C ILE A 30 10.38 0.88 -9.14
N PHE A 31 9.43 1.10 -10.05
CA PHE A 31 8.32 2.01 -9.84
C PHE A 31 7.23 1.15 -9.22
N LEU A 32 7.00 1.33 -7.92
CA LEU A 32 5.74 0.90 -7.32
C LEU A 32 4.67 1.58 -8.18
N ALA A 33 3.95 0.79 -8.99
CA ALA A 33 2.84 1.34 -9.73
C ALA A 33 1.96 2.06 -8.70
N ASP A 34 1.58 3.31 -8.99
CA ASP A 34 0.48 3.96 -8.29
C ASP A 34 -0.75 3.13 -8.64
N ILE A 35 -0.94 2.03 -7.92
CA ILE A 35 -2.20 1.32 -7.94
C ILE A 35 -3.14 2.35 -7.29
N VAL A 36 -4.22 2.68 -8.00
CA VAL A 36 -5.27 3.61 -7.54
C VAL A 36 -6.62 2.95 -7.76
N ALA A 37 -7.46 3.00 -6.72
CA ALA A 37 -8.66 2.16 -6.57
C ALA A 37 -9.53 2.39 -7.76
N SER A 38 -9.63 1.35 -8.58
CA SER A 38 -10.62 1.32 -9.65
C SER A 38 -11.95 0.73 -9.19
N GLU A 39 -12.03 0.18 -7.96
CA GLU A 39 -13.29 -0.28 -7.37
C GLU A 39 -14.17 0.92 -7.03
N THR A 40 -15.10 1.23 -7.95
CA THR A 40 -16.20 2.15 -7.70
C THR A 40 -17.22 1.46 -6.80
N LEU A 41 -17.54 2.07 -5.66
CA LEU A 41 -18.66 1.62 -4.84
C LEU A 41 -19.96 1.77 -5.63
N ASP A 42 -20.76 0.72 -5.68
CA ASP A 42 -22.14 0.84 -6.13
C ASP A 42 -22.87 1.79 -5.18
N GLU A 43 -23.46 2.87 -5.71
CA GLU A 43 -24.17 3.87 -4.91
C GLU A 43 -25.32 3.24 -4.11
N GLN A 44 -25.82 2.07 -4.52
CA GLN A 44 -26.85 1.31 -3.82
C GLN A 44 -26.33 0.58 -2.57
N ALA A 45 -25.01 0.32 -2.48
CA ALA A 45 -24.35 -0.27 -1.32
C ALA A 45 -23.94 0.77 -0.28
N ALA A 46 -23.90 2.06 -0.64
CA ALA A 46 -23.68 3.19 0.26
C ALA A 46 -24.96 3.44 1.10
N GLN A 47 -25.24 2.51 2.00
CA GLN A 47 -26.27 2.66 3.04
C GLN A 47 -25.92 3.84 3.98
N ALA A 48 -26.75 4.09 5.01
CA ALA A 48 -26.47 5.11 6.00
C ALA A 48 -25.07 4.91 6.64
N LEU A 49 -24.30 5.99 6.71
CA LEU A 49 -23.04 6.03 7.45
C LEU A 49 -23.31 5.66 8.91
N VAL A 50 -22.59 4.66 9.40
CA VAL A 50 -22.72 4.14 10.78
C VAL A 50 -21.70 4.80 11.70
N ALA A 51 -20.45 4.91 11.24
CA ALA A 51 -19.36 5.50 12.01
C ALA A 51 -18.25 6.02 11.10
N GLU A 52 -17.44 6.92 11.64
CA GLU A 52 -16.20 7.38 11.04
C GLU A 52 -15.05 7.14 12.00
N GLY A 53 -13.86 6.90 11.45
CA GLY A 53 -12.66 6.68 12.24
C GLY A 53 -11.39 7.03 11.46
N ARG A 54 -10.26 6.89 12.14
CA ARG A 54 -8.94 7.13 11.55
C ARG A 54 -7.97 6.03 11.94
N PHE A 55 -7.31 5.46 10.93
CA PHE A 55 -6.15 4.60 11.12
C PHE A 55 -4.93 5.46 11.41
N ILE A 56 -4.14 5.05 12.40
CA ILE A 56 -2.87 5.68 12.75
C ILE A 56 -1.70 4.78 12.37
N HIS A 57 -0.59 5.41 12.00
CA HIS A 57 0.67 4.70 11.88
C HIS A 57 1.24 4.44 13.28
N ALA A 58 0.89 3.29 13.87
CA ALA A 58 1.19 2.98 15.26
C ALA A 58 2.70 2.85 15.57
N ASN A 59 3.53 2.52 14.58
CA ASN A 59 4.98 2.46 14.71
C ASN A 59 5.68 3.39 13.70
N PRO A 60 5.81 4.70 13.99
CA PRO A 60 6.41 5.66 13.06
C PRO A 60 7.85 5.32 12.60
N ALA A 61 8.54 4.40 13.28
CA ALA A 61 9.86 3.94 12.89
C ALA A 61 9.85 2.89 11.76
N ASP A 62 8.68 2.35 11.37
CA ASP A 62 8.52 1.46 10.22
C ASP A 62 8.01 2.24 8.99
N PRO A 63 8.89 2.73 8.10
CA PRO A 63 8.46 3.54 6.97
C PRO A 63 7.77 2.73 5.86
N ILE A 64 7.76 1.40 5.96
CA ILE A 64 7.34 0.51 4.86
C ILE A 64 6.00 -0.13 5.17
N HIS A 65 5.77 -0.59 6.40
CA HIS A 65 4.58 -1.37 6.73
C HIS A 65 3.54 -0.58 7.54
N TYR A 66 2.78 0.26 6.85
CA TYR A 66 1.77 1.08 7.53
C TYR A 66 0.47 1.22 6.74
N GLY A 67 -0.59 1.59 7.46
CA GLY A 67 -1.81 2.17 6.92
C GLY A 67 -2.24 3.32 7.82
N LYS A 68 -2.56 4.49 7.26
CA LYS A 68 -3.03 5.65 8.03
C LYS A 68 -3.99 6.48 7.18
N GLY A 69 -4.99 7.10 7.80
CA GLY A 69 -5.98 7.91 7.09
C GLY A 69 -7.40 7.65 7.56
N LYS A 70 -8.37 8.36 7.00
CA LYS A 70 -9.77 8.21 7.42
C LYS A 70 -10.40 6.96 6.83
N ALA A 71 -11.35 6.41 7.57
CA ALA A 71 -12.22 5.35 7.11
C ALA A 71 -13.66 5.62 7.56
N SER A 72 -14.60 5.29 6.70
CA SER A 72 -16.03 5.38 6.93
C SER A 72 -16.62 3.98 6.99
N VAL A 73 -17.39 3.70 8.03
CA VAL A 73 -18.09 2.43 8.22
C VAL A 73 -19.55 2.64 7.85
N TYR A 74 -20.01 1.86 6.88
CA TYR A 74 -21.40 1.74 6.48
C TYR A 74 -21.95 0.41 6.97
N ALA A 75 -23.27 0.24 6.91
CA ALA A 75 -23.91 -0.97 7.43
C ALA A 75 -23.46 -2.28 6.71
N THR A 76 -22.92 -2.19 5.49
CA THR A 76 -22.45 -3.37 4.73
C THR A 76 -21.00 -3.30 4.25
N LEU A 77 -20.30 -2.18 4.44
CA LEU A 77 -18.93 -2.01 3.94
C LEU A 77 -18.12 -1.01 4.76
N VAL A 78 -16.80 -1.09 4.65
CA VAL A 78 -15.87 -0.07 5.13
C VAL A 78 -15.19 0.58 3.94
N ARG A 79 -15.28 1.90 3.85
CA ARG A 79 -14.62 2.70 2.83
C ARG A 79 -13.38 3.36 3.42
N LEU A 80 -12.26 3.20 2.74
CA LEU A 80 -11.04 3.97 3.02
C LEU A 80 -11.13 5.27 2.21
N GLU A 81 -10.96 6.41 2.88
CA GLU A 81 -11.16 7.71 2.26
C GLU A 81 -9.95 8.12 1.40
N PRO A 82 -10.06 9.17 0.56
CA PRO A 82 -8.98 9.60 -0.32
C PRO A 82 -7.67 10.00 0.39
N ASP A 83 -7.69 10.29 1.69
CA ASP A 83 -6.49 10.59 2.49
C ASP A 83 -5.84 9.34 3.08
N PHE A 84 -6.32 8.14 2.74
CA PHE A 84 -5.77 6.89 3.23
C PHE A 84 -4.49 6.52 2.48
N GLU A 85 -3.39 6.50 3.23
CA GLU A 85 -2.07 6.08 2.77
C GLU A 85 -1.76 4.68 3.29
N VAL A 86 -1.20 3.84 2.42
CA VAL A 86 -0.69 2.52 2.77
C VAL A 86 0.72 2.36 2.22
N GLY A 87 1.60 1.74 3.01
CA GLY A 87 2.93 1.39 2.55
C GLY A 87 2.92 0.17 1.62
N PRO A 88 4.00 -0.09 0.87
CA PRO A 88 4.08 -1.25 -0.01
C PRO A 88 4.15 -2.53 0.82
N GLY A 89 3.25 -3.48 0.58
CA GLY A 89 3.21 -4.68 1.41
C GLY A 89 2.35 -5.81 0.84
N PRO A 90 2.69 -7.07 1.13
CA PRO A 90 2.25 -8.17 0.29
C PRO A 90 0.75 -8.49 0.43
N LYS A 91 0.13 -8.30 1.62
CA LYS A 91 -1.28 -8.66 1.93
C LYS A 91 -1.80 -8.00 3.23
N TYR A 92 -2.10 -6.69 3.23
CA TYR A 92 -2.80 -6.10 4.39
C TYR A 92 -4.20 -6.68 4.55
N HIS A 93 -4.68 -6.77 5.79
CA HIS A 93 -5.96 -7.37 6.15
C HIS A 93 -6.64 -6.52 7.21
N VAL A 94 -7.94 -6.27 7.08
CA VAL A 94 -8.69 -5.37 7.96
C VAL A 94 -9.68 -6.15 8.81
N TYR A 95 -9.70 -5.86 10.11
CA TYR A 95 -10.59 -6.47 11.07
C TYR A 95 -11.34 -5.40 11.84
N LEU A 96 -12.63 -5.61 12.10
CA LEU A 96 -13.40 -4.82 13.07
C LEU A 96 -13.47 -5.59 14.38
N VAL A 97 -13.09 -4.94 15.48
CA VAL A 97 -13.11 -5.51 16.82
C VAL A 97 -13.98 -4.66 17.75
N PRO A 98 -14.62 -5.22 18.78
CA PRO A 98 -15.37 -4.47 19.77
C PRO A 98 -14.44 -3.89 20.85
N ASP A 99 -13.33 -3.28 20.43
CA ASP A 99 -12.36 -2.61 21.30
C ASP A 99 -12.11 -1.19 20.77
N ALA A 100 -12.32 -0.19 21.63
CA ALA A 100 -12.13 1.20 21.27
C ALA A 100 -10.64 1.59 21.15
N ASN A 101 -9.74 0.85 21.79
CA ASN A 101 -8.31 1.18 21.85
C ASN A 101 -7.45 0.02 21.35
N VAL A 102 -7.46 -0.18 20.03
CA VAL A 102 -6.58 -1.14 19.37
C VAL A 102 -5.16 -0.60 19.31
N THR A 103 -4.21 -1.36 19.86
CA THR A 103 -2.77 -1.05 19.86
C THR A 103 -1.99 -2.22 19.24
N PRO A 104 -0.70 -2.05 18.93
CA PRO A 104 0.13 -3.16 18.45
C PRO A 104 0.21 -4.36 19.41
N SER A 105 -0.09 -4.18 20.70
CA SER A 105 -0.12 -5.29 21.67
C SER A 105 -1.50 -5.94 21.81
N THR A 106 -2.54 -5.41 21.16
CA THR A 106 -3.89 -5.99 21.17
C THR A 106 -3.88 -7.34 20.43
N ARG A 107 -4.21 -8.42 21.14
CA ARG A 107 -4.32 -9.76 20.56
C ARG A 107 -5.68 -9.92 19.87
N VAL A 108 -5.81 -9.39 18.65
CA VAL A 108 -7.05 -9.44 17.84
C VAL A 108 -7.60 -10.86 17.69
N ALA A 109 -6.73 -11.87 17.60
CA ALA A 109 -7.14 -13.28 17.49
C ALA A 109 -7.91 -13.81 18.72
N GLU A 110 -7.82 -13.13 19.86
CA GLU A 110 -8.52 -13.49 21.11
C GLU A 110 -9.73 -12.60 21.38
N THR A 111 -9.98 -11.60 20.52
CA THR A 111 -11.19 -10.79 20.58
C THR A 111 -12.26 -11.38 19.66
N MET A 112 -13.51 -10.94 19.84
CA MET A 112 -14.46 -11.04 18.73
C MET A 112 -13.96 -10.15 17.59
N PHE A 113 -14.07 -10.61 16.35
CA PHE A 113 -13.75 -9.79 15.20
C PHE A 113 -14.64 -10.11 14.00
N VAL A 114 -14.86 -9.11 13.15
CA VAL A 114 -15.37 -9.29 11.80
C VAL A 114 -14.20 -9.14 10.85
N ASP A 115 -13.99 -10.16 10.03
CA ASP A 115 -12.99 -10.16 8.96
C ASP A 115 -13.56 -9.42 7.75
N LEU A 116 -12.95 -8.27 7.39
CA LEU A 116 -13.32 -7.49 6.20
C LEU A 116 -12.52 -7.88 4.95
N GLY A 117 -11.56 -8.78 5.10
CA GLY A 117 -10.71 -9.28 4.05
C GLY A 117 -9.43 -8.47 3.84
N ARG A 118 -8.79 -8.75 2.71
CA ARG A 118 -7.57 -8.05 2.32
C ARG A 118 -7.90 -6.60 1.97
N LEU A 119 -7.03 -5.69 2.39
CA LEU A 119 -6.99 -4.35 1.81
C LEU A 119 -6.61 -4.55 0.34
N ARG A 120 -7.61 -4.40 -0.53
CA ARG A 120 -7.34 -4.35 -1.95
C ARG A 120 -6.58 -3.07 -2.18
N ALA A 121 -5.44 -3.20 -2.86
CA ALA A 121 -4.77 -2.02 -3.36
C ALA A 121 -5.84 -1.23 -4.10
N PHE A 122 -5.98 0.02 -3.70
CA PHE A 122 -6.49 1.02 -4.60
C PHE A 122 -5.66 0.79 -5.87
#